data_AF-W1WWE6-F1
#
_entry.id   AF-W1WWE6-F1
#
_cell.length_a   1.000
_cell.length_b   1.000
_cell.length_c   1.000
_cell.angle_alpha   90.00
_cell.angle_beta   90.00
_cell.angle_gamma   90.00
#
_symmetry.space_group_name_H-M   'P 1'
#
loop_
_entity.id
_entity.type
_entity.pdbx_description
1 polymer ?
#
loop_
_entity_poly.entity_id
_entity_poly.type
_entity_poly.pdbx_seq_one_letter_code
_entity_poly.pdbx_strand_id
1 'polypeptide(L)'
;LTKDGVTITTAGKDNVSLTGNGLDNGNNKIVNVADGTNDTDAVNVRQLEAKTKASTTELTANGGESAGSTTGNIVLTKKTAADGHIIYNNKLNDKVTLGTDPTKAVTVDGTNGTIKAGKDGNAVAINGTDGTIKAGDGTNAVAIDGKNGSVK
;
A
#
# COMPACT_ATOMS: atom_id res chain seq x y z
N LEU A 1 13.20 36.50 -42.67
CA LEU A 1 12.15 36.98 -41.75
C LEU A 1 10.99 37.49 -42.59
N THR A 2 9.77 37.02 -42.32
CA THR A 2 8.54 37.50 -42.97
C THR A 2 7.60 38.08 -41.92
N LYS A 3 6.46 38.65 -42.36
CA LYS A 3 5.36 39.05 -41.45
C LYS A 3 4.81 37.89 -40.61
N ASP A 4 5.04 36.65 -41.04
CA ASP A 4 4.54 35.44 -40.40
C ASP A 4 5.58 34.81 -39.45
N GLY A 5 6.82 35.31 -39.46
CA GLY A 5 7.90 34.88 -38.56
C GLY A 5 9.17 34.38 -39.27
N VAL A 6 9.85 33.42 -38.63
CA VAL A 6 11.07 32.77 -39.11
C VAL A 6 10.84 31.28 -39.24
N THR A 7 11.19 30.71 -40.39
CA THR A 7 11.23 29.26 -40.61
C THR A 7 12.59 28.87 -41.17
N ILE A 8 13.20 27.84 -40.58
CA ILE A 8 14.44 27.24 -41.04
C ILE A 8 14.10 25.88 -41.64
N THR A 9 14.31 25.75 -42.94
CA THR A 9 14.09 24.51 -43.69
C THR A 9 15.43 23.88 -44.02
N THR A 10 15.60 22.63 -43.57
CA THR A 10 16.78 21.82 -43.89
C THR A 10 16.31 20.57 -44.61
N ALA A 11 16.93 20.25 -45.75
CA ALA A 11 16.56 19.07 -46.52
C ALA A 11 16.63 17.80 -45.64
N GLY A 12 15.55 17.01 -45.65
CA GLY A 12 15.46 15.75 -44.89
C GLY A 12 15.25 15.92 -43.38
N LYS A 13 14.91 17.11 -42.88
CA LYS A 13 14.52 17.35 -41.48
C LYS A 13 13.21 18.11 -41.39
N ASP A 14 12.54 17.99 -40.24
CA ASP A 14 11.40 18.82 -39.91
C ASP A 14 11.83 20.29 -39.78
N ASN A 15 10.92 21.20 -40.13
CA ASN A 15 11.18 22.64 -40.03
C ASN A 15 11.27 23.08 -38.57
N VAL A 16 12.17 24.03 -38.31
CA VAL A 16 12.16 24.81 -37.05
C VAL A 16 11.54 26.16 -37.34
N SER A 17 10.55 26.60 -36.55
CA SER A 17 9.87 27.87 -36.81
C SER A 17 9.51 28.64 -35.53
N LEU A 18 9.59 29.97 -35.62
CA LEU A 18 9.07 30.91 -34.64
C LEU A 18 8.09 31.84 -35.35
N THR A 19 6.80 31.70 -35.04
CA THR A 19 5.69 32.42 -35.69
C THR A 19 4.77 33.06 -34.65
N GLY A 20 3.69 33.72 -35.10
CA GLY A 20 2.64 34.21 -34.20
C GLY A 20 1.96 33.12 -33.36
N ASN A 21 2.11 31.85 -33.73
CA ASN A 21 1.57 30.71 -32.99
C ASN A 21 2.55 30.10 -31.97
N GLY A 22 3.78 30.61 -31.88
CA GLY A 22 4.82 30.12 -30.97
C GLY A 22 6.02 29.49 -31.66
N LEU A 23 6.78 28.72 -30.88
CA LEU A 23 7.98 28.00 -31.29
C LEU A 23 7.65 26.54 -31.60
N ASP A 24 8.03 26.08 -32.79
CA ASP A 24 8.14 24.67 -33.15
C ASP A 24 9.62 24.33 -33.39
N ASN A 25 10.15 23.41 -32.59
CA ASN A 25 11.55 22.99 -32.69
C ASN A 25 11.77 21.79 -33.63
N GLY A 26 10.75 21.37 -34.40
CA GLY A 26 10.87 20.36 -35.46
C GLY A 26 11.43 19.04 -34.95
N ASN A 27 10.87 18.51 -33.85
CA ASN A 27 11.32 17.27 -33.20
C ASN A 27 12.80 17.25 -32.75
N ASN A 28 13.49 18.39 -32.71
CA ASN A 28 14.85 18.48 -32.18
C ASN A 28 14.85 18.60 -30.66
N LYS A 29 15.94 18.17 -30.02
CA LYS A 29 16.19 18.44 -28.59
C LYS A 29 16.46 19.92 -28.37
N ILE A 30 15.90 20.49 -27.31
CA ILE A 30 16.30 21.80 -26.77
C ILE A 30 17.32 21.52 -25.67
N VAL A 31 18.57 21.93 -25.88
CA VAL A 31 19.69 21.68 -24.95
C VAL A 31 20.10 22.97 -24.24
N ASN A 32 20.83 22.85 -23.13
CA ASN A 32 21.29 23.98 -22.30
C ASN A 32 20.15 24.82 -21.70
N VAL A 33 19.03 24.17 -21.40
CA VAL A 33 17.91 24.79 -20.66
C VAL A 33 18.27 24.82 -19.17
N ALA A 34 18.47 26.02 -18.63
CA ALA A 34 18.65 26.23 -17.20
C ALA A 34 17.43 25.75 -16.41
N ASP A 35 17.57 25.58 -15.10
CA ASP A 35 16.42 25.21 -14.26
C ASP A 35 15.36 26.30 -14.28
N GLY A 36 14.10 25.91 -14.53
CA GLY A 36 12.96 26.79 -14.34
C GLY A 36 12.76 27.10 -12.86
N THR A 37 12.46 28.34 -12.54
CA THR A 37 12.25 28.84 -11.16
C THR A 37 10.87 29.44 -10.95
N ASN A 38 10.22 29.90 -12.01
CA ASN A 38 8.85 30.43 -12.01
C ASN A 38 7.86 29.41 -12.58
N ASP A 39 6.57 29.58 -12.28
CA ASP A 39 5.49 28.67 -12.70
C ASP A 39 5.35 28.54 -14.23
N THR A 40 5.85 29.51 -14.99
CA THR A 40 5.79 29.54 -16.46
C THR A 40 7.10 29.17 -17.14
N ASP A 41 8.15 28.84 -16.38
CA ASP A 41 9.43 28.42 -16.95
C ASP A 41 9.34 26.98 -17.46
N ALA A 42 10.09 26.67 -18.53
CA ALA A 42 10.24 25.29 -18.97
C ALA A 42 11.03 24.47 -17.93
N VAL A 43 10.63 23.22 -17.72
CA VAL A 43 11.37 22.26 -16.89
C VAL A 43 12.37 21.47 -17.72
N ASN A 44 13.60 21.30 -17.20
CA ASN A 44 14.56 20.37 -17.81
C ASN A 44 14.45 18.96 -17.20
N VAL A 45 15.09 17.98 -17.85
CA VAL A 45 15.02 16.55 -17.44
C VAL A 45 15.53 16.34 -16.02
N ARG A 46 16.56 17.08 -15.58
CA ARG A 46 17.09 16.94 -14.21
C ARG A 46 16.05 17.33 -13.16
N GLN A 47 15.30 18.41 -13.38
CA GLN A 47 14.22 18.83 -12.47
C GLN A 47 13.12 17.77 -12.42
N LEU A 48 12.72 17.23 -13.58
CA LEU A 48 11.74 16.15 -13.66
C LEU A 48 12.20 14.91 -12.90
N GLU A 49 13.42 14.43 -13.15
CA GLU A 49 13.99 13.27 -12.45
C GLU A 49 14.09 13.47 -10.94
N ALA A 50 14.48 14.67 -10.49
CA ALA A 50 14.55 15.01 -9.06
C ALA A 50 13.17 14.93 -8.40
N LYS A 51 12.12 15.46 -9.06
CA LYS A 51 10.74 15.38 -8.56
C LYS A 51 10.19 13.95 -8.60
N THR A 52 10.48 13.19 -9.65
CA THR A 52 10.09 11.77 -9.75
C THR A 52 10.74 10.93 -8.66
N LYS A 53 12.03 11.14 -8.36
CA LYS A 53 12.74 10.46 -7.27
C LYS A 53 12.24 10.85 -5.88
N ALA A 54 11.83 12.11 -5.70
CA ALA A 54 11.29 12.59 -4.43
C ALA A 54 9.84 12.17 -4.20
N SER A 55 9.11 11.78 -5.25
CA SER A 55 7.74 11.29 -5.13
C SER A 55 7.73 9.92 -4.46
N THR A 56 7.12 9.83 -3.28
CA THR A 56 7.01 8.59 -2.51
C THR A 56 5.58 8.38 -2.06
N THR A 57 5.10 7.14 -2.15
CA THR A 57 3.89 6.71 -1.44
C THR A 57 4.30 6.03 -0.16
N GLU A 58 3.81 6.52 0.98
CA GLU A 58 4.02 5.87 2.27
C GLU A 58 2.77 5.12 2.71
N LEU A 59 2.96 3.85 3.08
CA LEU A 59 1.91 3.02 3.68
C LEU A 59 2.52 2.30 4.87
N THR A 60 1.90 2.48 6.03
CA THR A 60 2.28 1.82 7.28
C THR A 60 1.10 1.05 7.84
N ALA A 61 1.37 0.12 8.74
CA ALA A 61 0.35 -0.69 9.40
C ALA A 61 0.62 -0.78 10.91
N ASN A 62 -0.36 -1.26 11.68
CA ASN A 62 -0.21 -1.59 13.10
C ASN A 62 0.47 -0.49 13.96
N GLY A 63 0.13 0.78 13.73
CA GLY A 63 0.72 1.89 14.48
C GLY A 63 2.05 2.42 13.92
N GLY A 64 2.28 2.32 12.61
CA GLY A 64 3.42 2.94 11.93
C GLY A 64 4.50 1.96 11.46
N GLU A 65 4.27 0.65 11.59
CA GLU A 65 5.19 -0.36 11.11
C GLU A 65 5.33 -0.30 9.58
N SER A 66 6.57 -0.40 9.11
CA SER A 66 6.91 -0.39 7.70
C SER A 66 6.57 -1.71 7.00
N ALA A 67 6.28 -1.62 5.70
CA ALA A 67 6.07 -2.79 4.85
C ALA A 67 7.28 -3.75 4.87
N GLY A 68 7.04 -5.03 5.11
CA GLY A 68 8.05 -6.09 5.25
C GLY A 68 8.47 -6.37 6.69
N SER A 69 7.98 -5.61 7.67
CA SER A 69 8.36 -5.75 9.08
C SER A 69 7.17 -5.61 10.04
N THR A 70 5.97 -5.85 9.55
CA THR A 70 4.75 -5.76 10.38
C THR A 70 4.63 -6.95 11.35
N THR A 71 4.20 -6.68 12.58
CA THR A 71 4.02 -7.69 13.64
C THR A 71 2.59 -7.82 14.16
N GLY A 72 1.71 -6.87 13.84
CA GLY A 72 0.31 -6.88 14.28
C GLY A 72 -0.65 -7.70 13.40
N ASN A 73 -1.92 -7.30 13.42
CA ASN A 73 -3.00 -7.99 12.69
C ASN A 73 -2.91 -7.84 11.18
N ILE A 74 -2.28 -6.76 10.71
CA ILE A 74 -2.09 -6.50 9.29
C ILE A 74 -0.69 -6.92 8.90
N VAL A 75 -0.60 -7.77 7.88
CA VAL A 75 0.66 -8.06 7.19
C VAL A 75 0.74 -7.15 5.99
N LEU A 76 1.68 -6.20 6.04
CA LEU A 76 1.97 -5.30 4.94
C LEU A 76 3.29 -5.68 4.31
N THR A 77 3.29 -6.01 3.02
CA THR A 77 4.50 -6.26 2.24
C THR A 77 4.57 -5.33 1.05
N LYS A 78 5.77 -5.19 0.48
CA LYS A 78 5.99 -4.42 -0.74
C LYS A 78 6.92 -5.15 -1.69
N LYS A 79 6.75 -4.91 -2.99
CA LYS A 79 7.71 -5.29 -4.03
C LYS A 79 7.81 -4.19 -5.09
N THR A 80 8.96 -4.09 -5.73
CA THR A 80 9.15 -3.22 -6.89
C THR A 80 8.75 -3.97 -8.16
N ALA A 81 7.90 -3.36 -9.00
CA ALA A 81 7.50 -3.88 -10.30
C ALA A 81 8.58 -3.63 -11.37
N ALA A 82 8.42 -4.23 -12.55
CA ALA A 82 9.42 -4.15 -13.63
C ALA A 82 9.64 -2.73 -14.19
N ASP A 83 8.61 -1.89 -14.14
CA ASP A 83 8.61 -0.47 -14.51
C ASP A 83 9.02 0.46 -13.33
N GLY A 84 9.43 -0.10 -12.20
CA GLY A 84 9.98 0.63 -11.06
C GLY A 84 8.96 1.13 -10.04
N HIS A 85 7.64 1.04 -10.29
CA HIS A 85 6.65 1.42 -9.28
C HIS A 85 6.57 0.38 -8.15
N ILE A 86 6.13 0.81 -6.97
CA ILE A 86 6.00 -0.06 -5.79
C ILE A 86 4.58 -0.62 -5.70
N ILE A 87 4.47 -1.93 -5.56
CA ILE A 87 3.22 -2.63 -5.26
C ILE A 87 3.21 -2.97 -3.77
N TYR A 88 2.22 -2.46 -3.06
CA TYR A 88 1.94 -2.82 -1.67
C TYR A 88 0.87 -3.91 -1.62
N ASN A 89 1.11 -4.96 -0.84
CA ASN A 89 0.13 -6.01 -0.58
C ASN A 89 -0.24 -6.02 0.90
N ASN A 90 -1.53 -5.87 1.18
CA ASN A 90 -2.09 -5.89 2.52
C ASN A 90 -2.96 -7.14 2.67
N LYS A 91 -2.70 -7.91 3.73
CA LYS A 91 -3.61 -8.97 4.16
C LYS A 91 -3.77 -8.94 5.67
N LEU A 92 -4.83 -9.56 6.18
CA LEU A 92 -4.86 -9.96 7.58
C LEU A 92 -3.83 -11.07 7.82
N ASN A 93 -3.25 -11.07 9.01
CA ASN A 93 -2.51 -12.20 9.53
C ASN A 93 -3.46 -13.38 9.77
N ASP A 94 -2.96 -14.60 9.72
CA ASP A 94 -3.79 -15.82 9.87
C ASP A 94 -4.39 -15.90 11.29
N LYS A 95 -3.76 -15.20 12.24
CA LYS A 95 -4.25 -14.93 13.58
C LYS A 95 -4.45 -13.42 13.79
N VAL A 96 -5.68 -13.04 14.14
CA VAL A 96 -6.06 -11.65 14.43
C VAL A 96 -6.44 -11.53 15.90
N THR A 97 -5.87 -10.54 16.60
CA THR A 97 -6.19 -10.24 18.00
C THR A 97 -6.65 -8.79 18.14
N LEU A 98 -7.86 -8.60 18.65
CA LEU A 98 -8.46 -7.29 18.93
C LEU A 98 -8.39 -7.00 20.42
N GLY A 99 -7.99 -5.78 20.77
CA GLY A 99 -7.76 -5.36 22.15
C GLY A 99 -6.32 -5.62 22.61
N THR A 100 -5.72 -4.61 23.24
CA THR A 100 -4.34 -4.67 23.75
C THR A 100 -4.26 -5.20 25.18
N ASP A 101 -5.35 -5.15 25.94
CA ASP A 101 -5.46 -5.78 27.25
C ASP A 101 -5.59 -7.31 27.07
N PRO A 102 -4.58 -8.10 27.45
CA PRO A 102 -4.58 -9.55 27.22
C PRO A 102 -5.69 -10.28 27.99
N THR A 103 -6.31 -9.63 28.98
CA THR A 103 -7.42 -10.21 29.74
C THR A 103 -8.78 -10.04 29.05
N LYS A 104 -8.88 -9.10 28.10
CA LYS A 104 -10.09 -8.74 27.37
C LYS A 104 -9.98 -8.98 25.86
N ALA A 105 -8.83 -9.46 25.41
CA ALA A 105 -8.55 -9.66 23.99
C ALA A 105 -9.55 -10.63 23.35
N VAL A 106 -9.85 -10.37 22.08
CA VAL A 106 -10.64 -11.26 21.22
C VAL A 106 -9.73 -11.74 20.10
N THR A 107 -9.55 -13.04 19.99
CA THR A 107 -8.67 -13.67 19.02
C THR A 107 -9.46 -14.55 18.07
N VAL A 108 -9.22 -14.39 16.77
CA VAL A 108 -9.62 -15.33 15.73
C VAL A 108 -8.33 -15.93 15.18
N ASP A 109 -8.18 -17.23 15.33
CA ASP A 109 -6.95 -17.97 14.98
C ASP A 109 -7.30 -19.00 13.90
N GLY A 110 -7.11 -18.59 12.64
CA GLY A 110 -7.39 -19.42 11.48
C GLY A 110 -6.41 -20.58 11.32
N THR A 111 -5.19 -20.46 11.87
CA THR A 111 -4.21 -21.55 11.89
C THR A 111 -4.71 -22.74 12.70
N ASN A 112 -5.38 -22.46 13.83
CA ASN A 112 -5.91 -23.48 14.73
C ASN A 112 -7.41 -23.75 14.53
N GLY A 113 -8.11 -22.94 13.72
CA GLY A 113 -9.56 -23.02 13.55
C GLY A 113 -10.34 -22.65 14.82
N THR A 114 -9.85 -21.67 15.59
CA THR A 114 -10.41 -21.31 16.91
C THR A 114 -10.78 -19.83 17.01
N ILE A 115 -11.76 -19.53 17.88
CA ILE A 115 -12.12 -18.17 18.29
C ILE A 115 -12.11 -18.13 19.82
N LYS A 116 -11.55 -17.09 20.41
CA LYS A 116 -11.51 -16.91 21.87
C LYS A 116 -11.76 -15.45 22.25
N ALA A 117 -12.63 -15.21 23.21
CA ALA A 117 -12.84 -13.91 23.83
C ALA A 117 -12.53 -13.99 25.33
N GLY A 118 -11.71 -13.06 25.83
CA GLY A 118 -11.26 -13.01 27.22
C GLY A 118 -10.22 -14.08 27.57
N LYS A 119 -9.81 -14.11 28.84
CA LYS A 119 -8.87 -15.11 29.38
C LYS A 119 -9.41 -15.83 30.62
N ASP A 120 -8.66 -16.83 31.07
CA ASP A 120 -8.92 -17.65 32.27
C ASP A 120 -10.33 -18.27 32.27
N GLY A 121 -10.87 -18.48 33.48
CA GLY A 121 -12.16 -19.10 33.72
C GLY A 121 -13.39 -18.30 33.32
N ASN A 122 -13.22 -17.11 32.72
CA ASN A 122 -14.30 -16.35 32.09
C ASN A 122 -14.24 -16.37 30.56
N ALA A 123 -13.23 -17.04 29.97
CA ALA A 123 -13.08 -17.06 28.53
C ALA A 123 -14.23 -17.80 27.83
N VAL A 124 -14.65 -17.26 26.69
CA VAL A 124 -15.53 -17.97 25.75
C VAL A 124 -14.68 -18.42 24.58
N ALA A 125 -14.71 -19.72 24.28
CA ALA A 125 -13.90 -20.34 23.24
C ALA A 125 -14.78 -21.19 22.30
N ILE A 126 -14.46 -21.13 21.01
CA ILE A 126 -15.00 -21.98 19.96
C ILE A 126 -13.82 -22.69 19.32
N ASN A 127 -13.89 -24.00 19.17
CA ASN A 127 -12.89 -24.81 18.50
C ASN A 127 -13.57 -25.62 17.39
N GLY A 128 -13.35 -25.21 16.15
CA GLY A 128 -13.91 -25.86 14.97
C GLY A 128 -13.29 -27.23 14.68
N THR A 129 -12.03 -27.44 15.09
CA THR A 129 -11.33 -28.72 14.90
C THR A 129 -11.89 -29.81 15.81
N ASP A 130 -12.22 -29.45 17.04
CA ASP A 130 -12.82 -30.39 18.01
C ASP A 130 -14.35 -30.38 17.97
N GLY A 131 -14.97 -29.43 17.27
CA GLY A 131 -16.42 -29.24 17.24
C GLY A 131 -17.01 -28.82 18.59
N THR A 132 -16.27 -28.00 19.35
CA THR A 132 -16.65 -27.62 20.72
C THR A 132 -16.87 -26.11 20.89
N ILE A 133 -17.74 -25.77 21.83
CA ILE A 133 -17.94 -24.41 22.35
C ILE A 133 -17.85 -24.49 23.87
N LYS A 134 -17.11 -23.58 24.51
CA LYS A 134 -16.96 -23.54 25.96
C LYS A 134 -17.06 -22.10 26.46
N ALA A 135 -17.90 -21.86 27.47
CA ALA A 135 -17.96 -20.59 28.20
C ALA A 135 -17.56 -20.84 29.66
N GLY A 136 -16.45 -20.22 30.05
CA GLY A 136 -15.85 -20.32 31.38
C GLY A 136 -15.10 -21.64 31.65
N ASP A 137 -14.68 -21.84 32.90
CA ASP A 137 -14.07 -23.09 33.38
C ASP A 137 -14.67 -23.56 34.72
N GLY A 138 -14.12 -24.66 35.26
CA GLY A 138 -14.58 -25.23 36.52
C GLY A 138 -15.94 -25.92 36.43
N THR A 139 -16.59 -26.06 37.60
CA THR A 139 -17.87 -26.79 37.76
C THR A 139 -19.07 -26.11 37.11
N ASN A 140 -18.95 -24.81 36.82
CA ASN A 140 -20.03 -23.99 36.27
C ASN A 140 -19.78 -23.63 34.79
N ALA A 141 -18.80 -24.27 34.14
CA ALA A 141 -18.57 -24.08 32.72
C ALA A 141 -19.75 -24.60 31.91
N VAL A 142 -20.15 -23.86 30.88
CA VAL A 142 -21.12 -24.34 29.89
C VAL A 142 -20.35 -24.80 28.67
N ALA A 143 -20.59 -26.04 28.23
CA ALA A 143 -19.89 -26.63 27.10
C ALA A 143 -20.84 -27.34 26.13
N ILE A 144 -20.53 -27.24 24.85
CA ILE A 144 -21.15 -28.00 23.76
C ILE A 144 -20.07 -28.92 23.19
N ASP A 145 -20.39 -30.20 23.06
CA ASP A 145 -19.59 -31.21 22.39
C ASP A 145 -20.35 -31.71 21.17
N GLY A 146 -20.03 -31.12 20.01
CA GLY A 146 -20.65 -31.47 18.74
C GLY A 146 -20.24 -32.85 18.22
N LYS A 147 -19.10 -33.40 18.68
CA LYS A 147 -18.64 -34.73 18.28
C LYS A 147 -19.51 -35.82 18.90
N ASN A 148 -19.90 -35.64 20.15
CA ASN A 148 -20.76 -36.57 20.89
C ASN A 148 -22.23 -36.13 20.95
N GLY A 149 -22.57 -34.96 20.40
CA GLY A 149 -23.94 -34.41 20.39
C GLY A 149 -24.47 -34.07 21.79
N SER A 150 -23.62 -33.53 22.67
CA SER A 150 -23.99 -33.26 24.07
C SER A 150 -23.81 -31.80 24.48
N VAL A 151 -24.55 -31.37 25.50
CA VAL A 151 -24.43 -30.08 26.17
C VAL A 151 -24.25 -30.35 27.66
N LYS A 152 -23.29 -29.68 28.29
CA LYS A 152 -22.92 -29.85 29.70
C LYS A 152 -22.78 -28.50 30.39
#